data_AF-A0A969ZMA2-F1
#
_entry.id   AF-A0A969ZMA2-F1
#
_cell.length_a   1.000
_cell.length_b   1.000
_cell.length_c   1.000
_cell.angle_alpha   90.00
_cell.angle_beta   90.00
_cell.angle_gamma   90.00
#
_symmetry.space_group_name_H-M   'P 1'
#
loop_
_entity.id
_entity.type
_entity.pdbx_description
1 polymer ?
#
loop_
_entity_poly.entity_id
_entity_poly.type
_entity_poly.pdbx_seq_one_letter_code
_entity_poly.pdbx_strand_id
1 'polypeptide(L)'
;MSTGEPAKILVGVDTTILNSINSNDTLSIFIDGEEKIVNLNKVINSDDSDKKDALLDVINKALGDSARATLRGADVEIITTSIGGKSEIELKGSLTEKGTLVASNLKVNGKAESDTGNAKGSFYFNDLPEAGSRLIIGNETIEFFDSSKETYAGTNRAIDIYDKTDYKKIEDIVSELAGLKIENVTLKKDGAGAGVPERLIIESTKTGFAGHLIYLEGTLDDFNTNLQVGPNQGQGFRLQIGDIRAHKLNISSDSQDGNPGVKGASFTTVPNVTDGLSSSMIEYALDVSTEETATAAITVYDNAINKVAELRGALGAIQNRLEYTATNLDNTTENLTAALSRIEDADMALEMSEFTKLNILTQSGVAMLAQANQRPQSILQLLSN
;
A
#
# COMPACT_ATOMS: atom_id res chain seq x y z
N MET A 1 -7.46 -9.40 -2.32
CA MET A 1 -7.63 -10.86 -2.43
C MET A 1 -7.89 -11.23 -3.89
N SER A 2 -7.66 -12.49 -4.28
CA SER A 2 -7.91 -12.94 -5.66
C SER A 2 -8.37 -14.39 -5.69
N THR A 3 -9.06 -14.80 -6.75
CA THR A 3 -9.42 -16.20 -7.03
C THR A 3 -8.27 -16.99 -7.66
N GLY A 4 -7.20 -16.32 -8.11
CA GLY A 4 -5.95 -16.94 -8.54
C GLY A 4 -5.11 -17.37 -7.34
N GLU A 5 -4.22 -18.35 -7.56
CA GLU A 5 -3.25 -18.76 -6.54
C GLU A 5 -1.86 -18.23 -6.93
N PRO A 6 -1.06 -17.73 -5.97
CA PRO A 6 0.32 -17.34 -6.23
C PRO A 6 1.17 -18.55 -6.63
N ALA A 7 2.28 -18.30 -7.33
CA ALA A 7 3.28 -19.32 -7.53
C ALA A 7 3.85 -19.74 -6.18
N LYS A 8 3.89 -21.05 -5.95
CA LYS A 8 4.35 -21.65 -4.69
C LYS A 8 5.26 -22.81 -4.97
N ILE A 9 6.45 -22.77 -4.41
CA ILE A 9 7.46 -23.81 -4.54
C ILE A 9 7.87 -24.30 -3.16
N LEU A 10 8.03 -25.62 -3.03
CA LEU A 10 8.57 -26.24 -1.83
C LEU A 10 9.94 -26.79 -2.19
N VAL A 11 10.95 -26.38 -1.43
CA VAL A 11 12.35 -26.71 -1.71
C VAL A 11 12.95 -27.39 -0.49
N GLY A 12 13.44 -28.61 -0.67
CA GLY A 12 14.14 -29.33 0.39
C GLY A 12 15.50 -28.70 0.69
N VAL A 13 15.79 -28.52 1.97
CA VAL A 13 17.07 -27.99 2.46
C VAL A 13 17.87 -29.11 3.13
N ASP A 14 19.01 -29.47 2.54
CA ASP A 14 19.93 -30.43 3.15
C ASP A 14 20.88 -29.74 4.14
N THR A 15 20.72 -30.06 5.42
CA THR A 15 21.53 -29.53 6.53
C THR A 15 23.00 -29.92 6.46
N THR A 16 23.34 -31.03 5.81
CA THR A 16 24.75 -31.44 5.68
C THR A 16 25.50 -30.57 4.68
N ILE A 17 24.79 -29.97 3.73
CA ILE A 17 25.35 -29.14 2.65
C ILE A 17 25.43 -27.67 3.06
N LEU A 18 24.55 -27.20 3.94
CA LEU A 18 24.64 -25.88 4.60
C LEU A 18 26.03 -25.64 5.24
N ASN A 19 26.69 -26.71 5.68
CA ASN A 19 28.04 -26.66 6.27
C ASN A 19 29.18 -26.60 5.23
N SER A 20 28.86 -26.69 3.94
CA SER A 20 29.82 -26.69 2.82
C SER A 20 29.75 -25.45 1.93
N ILE A 21 28.91 -24.47 2.31
CA ILE A 21 28.73 -23.18 1.66
C ILE A 21 29.96 -22.31 1.91
N ASN A 22 30.46 -21.69 0.85
CA ASN A 22 31.59 -20.76 0.88
C ASN A 22 31.11 -19.33 0.59
N SER A 23 31.93 -18.31 0.90
CA SER A 23 31.58 -16.89 0.73
C SER A 23 31.33 -16.44 -0.72
N ASN A 24 31.67 -17.28 -1.71
CA ASN A 24 31.45 -17.02 -3.13
C ASN A 24 30.16 -17.67 -3.67
N ASP A 25 29.48 -18.47 -2.85
CA ASP A 25 28.27 -19.18 -3.25
C ASP A 25 27.07 -18.23 -3.13
N THR A 26 26.45 -17.92 -4.26
CA THR A 26 25.22 -17.12 -4.34
C THR A 26 24.07 -17.98 -4.85
N LEU A 27 22.88 -17.75 -4.31
CA LEU A 27 21.65 -18.36 -4.81
C LEU A 27 20.89 -17.31 -5.63
N SER A 28 20.61 -17.59 -6.90
CA SER A 28 19.75 -16.75 -7.74
C SER A 28 18.33 -17.31 -7.75
N ILE A 29 17.36 -16.49 -7.34
CA ILE A 29 15.94 -16.80 -7.36
C ILE A 29 15.28 -15.85 -8.34
N PHE A 30 14.64 -16.36 -9.38
CA PHE A 30 13.88 -15.54 -10.31
C PHE A 30 12.43 -15.49 -9.85
N ILE A 31 11.92 -14.28 -9.62
CA ILE A 31 10.52 -14.02 -9.32
C ILE A 31 9.96 -13.15 -10.43
N ASP A 32 8.92 -13.61 -11.11
CA ASP A 32 8.25 -12.90 -12.22
C ASP A 32 9.23 -12.40 -13.31
N GLY A 33 10.35 -13.11 -13.50
CA GLY A 33 11.40 -12.79 -14.46
C GLY A 33 12.52 -11.87 -13.94
N GLU A 34 12.43 -11.37 -12.71
CA GLU A 34 13.47 -10.57 -12.06
C GLU A 34 14.41 -11.46 -11.25
N GLU A 35 15.73 -11.35 -11.45
CA GLU A 35 16.73 -12.08 -10.69
C GLU A 35 16.93 -11.47 -9.29
N LYS A 36 16.67 -12.24 -8.24
CA LYS A 36 16.99 -11.91 -6.86
C LYS A 36 18.21 -12.72 -6.43
N ILE A 37 19.31 -12.01 -6.18
CA ILE A 37 20.57 -12.61 -5.74
C ILE A 37 20.56 -12.67 -4.22
N VAL A 38 20.74 -13.87 -3.68
CA VAL A 38 20.76 -14.19 -2.24
C VAL A 38 22.23 -14.35 -1.82
N ASN A 39 22.70 -13.48 -0.93
CA ASN A 39 24.06 -13.54 -0.38
C ASN A 39 24.12 -14.44 0.86
N LEU A 40 24.78 -15.60 0.75
CA LEU A 40 24.77 -16.63 1.80
C LEU A 40 25.77 -16.39 2.95
N ASN A 41 26.47 -15.25 3.00
CA ASN A 41 27.48 -14.96 4.04
C ASN A 41 26.94 -15.08 5.48
N LYS A 42 25.70 -14.60 5.72
CA LYS A 42 25.06 -14.71 7.05
C LYS A 42 24.86 -16.17 7.48
N VAL A 43 24.64 -17.07 6.53
CA VAL A 43 24.44 -18.51 6.79
C VAL A 43 25.75 -19.17 7.20
N ILE A 44 26.88 -18.72 6.65
CA ILE A 44 28.22 -19.24 6.96
C ILE A 44 28.60 -18.95 8.42
N ASN A 45 28.26 -17.75 8.91
CA ASN A 45 28.63 -17.28 10.25
C ASN A 45 27.67 -17.72 11.37
N SER A 46 26.57 -18.39 11.03
CA SER A 46 25.56 -18.84 12.00
C SER A 46 25.89 -20.22 12.60
N ASP A 47 25.45 -20.45 13.84
CA ASP A 47 25.60 -21.75 14.51
C ASP A 47 24.80 -22.86 13.79
N ASP A 48 25.24 -24.12 13.92
CA ASP A 48 24.64 -25.26 13.21
C ASP A 48 23.14 -25.47 13.49
N SER A 49 22.64 -25.00 14.65
CA SER A 49 21.21 -25.03 14.99
C SER A 49 20.39 -23.98 14.25
N ASP A 50 21.01 -22.85 13.89
CA ASP A 50 20.33 -21.62 13.45
C ASP A 50 20.54 -21.34 11.96
N LYS A 51 21.39 -22.12 11.29
CA LYS A 51 21.67 -22.03 9.84
C LYS A 51 20.42 -22.05 8.96
N LYS A 52 19.37 -22.75 9.38
CA LYS A 52 18.09 -22.77 8.65
C LYS A 52 17.35 -21.44 8.76
N ASP A 53 17.32 -20.87 9.95
CA ASP A 53 16.67 -19.59 10.20
C ASP A 53 17.47 -18.45 9.55
N ALA A 54 18.81 -18.54 9.58
CA ALA A 54 19.69 -17.64 8.84
C ALA A 54 19.47 -17.74 7.32
N LEU A 55 19.34 -18.95 6.76
CA LEU A 55 19.03 -19.12 5.34
C LEU A 55 17.66 -18.51 5.00
N LEU A 56 16.66 -18.73 5.84
CA LEU A 56 15.33 -18.17 5.66
C LEU A 56 15.35 -16.65 5.64
N ASP A 57 16.05 -16.04 6.60
CA ASP A 57 16.19 -14.60 6.72
C ASP A 57 16.89 -14.00 5.49
N VAL A 58 18.01 -14.58 5.07
CA VAL A 58 18.73 -14.10 3.87
C VAL A 58 17.89 -14.24 2.61
N ILE A 59 17.16 -15.35 2.45
CA ILE A 59 16.24 -15.54 1.32
C ILE A 59 15.15 -14.46 1.37
N ASN A 60 14.48 -14.27 2.51
CA ASN A 60 13.43 -13.25 2.64
C ASN A 60 13.95 -11.83 2.38
N LYS A 61 15.15 -11.50 2.85
CA LYS A 61 15.79 -10.22 2.60
C LYS A 61 16.12 -10.02 1.11
N ALA A 62 16.49 -11.10 0.40
CA ALA A 62 16.70 -11.06 -1.04
C ALA A 62 15.41 -10.92 -1.85
N LEU A 63 14.33 -11.58 -1.41
CA LEU A 63 13.05 -11.57 -2.11
C LEU A 63 12.29 -10.25 -1.92
N GLY A 64 12.47 -9.57 -0.79
CA GLY A 64 11.81 -8.31 -0.48
C GLY A 64 10.29 -8.41 -0.62
N ASP A 65 9.68 -7.44 -1.30
CA ASP A 65 8.23 -7.41 -1.53
C ASP A 65 7.75 -8.35 -2.65
N SER A 66 8.66 -8.99 -3.39
CA SER A 66 8.30 -9.82 -4.55
C SER A 66 7.81 -11.22 -4.17
N ALA A 67 8.34 -11.76 -3.07
CA ALA A 67 7.99 -13.09 -2.58
C ALA A 67 8.36 -13.25 -1.10
N ARG A 68 7.81 -14.28 -0.47
CA ARG A 68 8.11 -14.65 0.90
C ARG A 68 8.47 -16.12 0.99
N ALA A 69 9.58 -16.41 1.66
CA ALA A 69 10.01 -17.72 2.09
C ALA A 69 9.55 -17.99 3.53
N THR A 70 9.15 -19.23 3.81
CA THR A 70 8.74 -19.70 5.14
C THR A 70 9.25 -21.12 5.35
N LEU A 71 9.53 -21.51 6.59
CA LEU A 71 9.89 -22.88 6.91
C LEU A 71 8.63 -23.73 7.11
N ARG A 72 8.59 -24.88 6.42
CA ARG A 72 7.54 -25.88 6.56
C ARG A 72 8.14 -27.22 6.94
N GLY A 73 8.44 -27.38 8.24
CA GLY A 73 9.15 -28.56 8.75
C GLY A 73 10.62 -28.54 8.31
N ALA A 74 11.01 -29.43 7.38
CA ALA A 74 12.38 -29.51 6.87
C ALA A 74 12.60 -28.74 5.55
N ASP A 75 11.52 -28.29 4.91
CA ASP A 75 11.54 -27.66 3.59
C ASP A 75 11.28 -26.15 3.68
N VAL A 76 11.82 -25.39 2.72
CA VAL A 76 11.54 -23.96 2.55
C VAL A 76 10.44 -23.79 1.51
N GLU A 77 9.34 -23.16 1.90
CA GLU A 77 8.22 -22.80 1.04
C GLU A 77 8.36 -21.35 0.60
N ILE A 78 8.54 -21.10 -0.70
CA ILE A 78 8.58 -19.75 -1.28
C ILE A 78 7.27 -19.49 -2.02
N ILE A 79 6.66 -18.33 -1.75
CA ILE A 79 5.38 -17.90 -2.31
C ILE A 79 5.53 -16.47 -2.86
N THR A 80 5.09 -16.24 -4.09
CA THR A 80 5.07 -14.89 -4.67
C THR A 80 4.00 -14.00 -4.03
N THR A 81 4.28 -12.71 -3.91
CA THR A 81 3.25 -11.71 -3.54
C THR A 81 2.32 -11.42 -4.73
N SER A 82 2.86 -11.54 -5.94
CA SER A 82 2.11 -11.57 -7.20
C SER A 82 1.21 -12.81 -7.26
N ILE A 83 0.00 -12.63 -7.75
CA ILE A 83 -1.10 -13.61 -7.77
C ILE A 83 -1.57 -13.84 -9.20
N GLY A 84 -2.03 -15.06 -9.49
CA GLY A 84 -2.56 -15.41 -10.80
C GLY A 84 -1.55 -16.12 -11.71
N GLY A 85 -1.98 -16.41 -12.94
CA GLY A 85 -1.24 -17.28 -13.87
C GLY A 85 0.04 -16.69 -14.45
N LYS A 86 0.27 -15.39 -14.22
CA LYS A 86 1.51 -14.69 -14.59
C LYS A 86 2.56 -14.72 -13.49
N SER A 87 2.17 -15.03 -12.25
CA SER A 87 3.14 -15.20 -11.17
C SER A 87 4.01 -16.42 -11.46
N GLU A 88 5.30 -16.28 -11.26
CA GLU A 88 6.30 -17.27 -11.67
C GLU A 88 7.45 -17.27 -10.67
N ILE A 89 7.79 -18.46 -10.19
CA ILE A 89 9.02 -18.70 -9.44
C ILE A 89 9.89 -19.62 -10.29
N GLU A 90 11.10 -19.18 -10.58
CA GLU A 90 12.11 -19.99 -11.22
C GLU A 90 13.37 -19.99 -10.37
N LEU A 91 13.77 -21.15 -9.86
CA LEU A 91 15.00 -21.29 -9.10
C LEU A 91 16.13 -21.69 -10.05
N LYS A 92 17.13 -20.81 -10.22
CA LYS A 92 18.34 -21.06 -10.99
C LYS A 92 19.56 -20.97 -10.07
N GLY A 93 20.05 -22.11 -9.60
CA GLY A 93 21.25 -22.16 -8.77
C GLY A 93 22.54 -22.36 -9.58
N SER A 94 23.61 -21.69 -9.18
CA SER A 94 25.00 -22.05 -9.54
C SER A 94 25.56 -23.19 -8.67
N LEU A 95 24.77 -23.71 -7.71
CA LEU A 95 25.14 -24.83 -6.84
C LEU A 95 24.88 -26.21 -7.47
N THR A 96 24.85 -26.31 -8.81
CA THR A 96 24.64 -27.59 -9.50
C THR A 96 25.71 -28.62 -9.17
N GLU A 97 26.87 -28.21 -8.64
CA GLU A 97 27.92 -29.11 -8.13
C GLU A 97 27.85 -29.38 -6.62
N LYS A 98 27.01 -28.65 -5.84
CA LYS A 98 26.94 -28.79 -4.38
C LYS A 98 25.54 -28.95 -3.76
N GLY A 99 24.43 -28.81 -4.48
CA GLY A 99 23.14 -29.41 -4.09
C GLY A 99 22.39 -28.86 -2.86
N THR A 100 22.66 -27.64 -2.38
CA THR A 100 21.99 -27.09 -1.16
C THR A 100 20.47 -26.97 -1.28
N LEU A 101 19.95 -26.80 -2.50
CA LEU A 101 18.53 -26.87 -2.80
C LEU A 101 18.33 -27.97 -3.85
N VAL A 102 17.64 -29.05 -3.48
CA VAL A 102 17.37 -30.18 -4.39
C VAL A 102 16.26 -29.78 -5.37
N ALA A 103 16.56 -28.86 -6.27
CA ALA A 103 15.65 -28.42 -7.33
C ALA A 103 16.46 -28.20 -8.61
N SER A 104 16.57 -29.25 -9.43
CA SER A 104 17.04 -29.12 -10.80
C SER A 104 16.04 -28.23 -11.58
N ASN A 105 16.39 -26.96 -11.81
CA ASN A 105 15.65 -25.97 -12.61
C ASN A 105 14.13 -26.08 -12.45
N LEU A 106 13.62 -25.80 -11.25
CA LEU A 106 12.20 -25.88 -10.97
C LEU A 106 11.55 -24.54 -11.28
N LYS A 107 10.66 -24.55 -12.28
CA LYS A 107 9.85 -23.42 -12.71
C LYS A 107 8.40 -23.70 -12.37
N VAL A 108 7.80 -22.87 -11.53
CA VAL A 108 6.42 -23.00 -11.07
C VAL A 108 5.67 -21.71 -11.32
N ASN A 109 4.51 -21.82 -11.96
CA ASN A 109 3.63 -20.68 -12.20
C ASN A 109 2.44 -20.73 -11.25
N GLY A 110 1.93 -19.57 -10.88
CA GLY A 110 0.68 -19.46 -10.14
C GLY A 110 -0.50 -19.94 -10.98
N LYS A 111 -1.65 -20.11 -10.33
CA LYS A 111 -2.89 -20.48 -11.02
C LYS A 111 -3.63 -19.24 -11.46
N ALA A 112 -4.05 -19.21 -12.72
CA ALA A 112 -4.87 -18.13 -13.27
C ALA A 112 -6.17 -17.93 -12.49
N GLU A 113 -6.64 -16.68 -12.47
CA GLU A 113 -7.92 -16.33 -11.86
C GLU A 113 -9.06 -17.08 -12.53
N SER A 114 -10.06 -17.45 -11.72
CA SER A 114 -11.26 -18.15 -12.17
C SER A 114 -12.49 -17.40 -11.69
N ASP A 115 -13.47 -17.24 -12.59
CA ASP A 115 -14.73 -16.53 -12.31
C ASP A 115 -15.64 -17.26 -11.29
N THR A 116 -15.38 -18.54 -11.00
CA THR A 116 -16.21 -19.38 -10.13
C THR A 116 -15.58 -19.66 -8.76
N GLY A 117 -14.36 -19.17 -8.51
CA GLY A 117 -13.65 -19.39 -7.24
C GLY A 117 -14.03 -18.41 -6.13
N ASN A 118 -13.73 -18.80 -4.88
CA ASN A 118 -13.69 -17.89 -3.74
C ASN A 118 -12.38 -17.10 -3.76
N ALA A 119 -12.45 -15.79 -3.50
CA ALA A 119 -11.23 -14.99 -3.35
C ALA A 119 -10.51 -15.39 -2.06
N LYS A 120 -9.21 -15.65 -2.17
CA LYS A 120 -8.32 -15.96 -1.05
C LYS A 120 -7.24 -14.89 -0.93
N GLY A 121 -6.80 -14.66 0.29
CA GLY A 121 -5.64 -13.84 0.62
C GLY A 121 -4.92 -14.46 1.80
N SER A 122 -3.63 -14.20 1.92
CA SER A 122 -2.85 -14.55 3.09
C SER A 122 -2.19 -13.30 3.64
N PHE A 123 -2.24 -13.14 4.95
CA PHE A 123 -1.50 -12.12 5.67
C PHE A 123 -0.51 -12.81 6.60
N TYR A 124 0.66 -12.21 6.76
CA TYR A 124 1.72 -12.72 7.61
C TYR A 124 2.09 -11.64 8.61
N PHE A 125 2.28 -12.03 9.87
CA PHE A 125 2.87 -11.16 10.88
C PHE A 125 4.38 -11.40 10.90
N ASN A 126 5.17 -10.34 10.64
CA ASN A 126 6.63 -10.40 10.72
C ASN A 126 7.12 -10.25 12.16
N ASP A 127 6.45 -9.34 12.86
CA ASP A 127 6.77 -8.95 14.22
C ASP A 127 5.46 -8.78 14.99
N LEU A 128 5.60 -8.64 16.31
CA LEU A 128 4.47 -8.34 17.17
C LEU A 128 3.85 -7.00 16.73
N PRO A 129 2.52 -6.92 16.49
CA PRO A 129 1.88 -5.67 16.11
C PRO A 129 2.00 -4.63 17.23
N GLU A 130 2.35 -3.40 16.88
CA GLU A 130 2.46 -2.30 17.84
C GLU A 130 1.08 -1.91 18.38
N ALA A 131 1.03 -1.44 19.64
CA ALA A 131 -0.19 -0.91 20.23
C ALA A 131 -0.71 0.30 19.43
N GLY A 132 -1.96 0.23 18.98
CA GLY A 132 -2.61 1.20 18.11
C GLY A 132 -2.58 0.84 16.62
N SER A 133 -1.89 -0.25 16.24
CA SER A 133 -1.92 -0.76 14.88
C SER A 133 -3.31 -1.28 14.51
N ARG A 134 -3.70 -1.11 13.24
CA ARG A 134 -5.03 -1.46 12.74
C ARG A 134 -4.92 -2.41 11.55
N LEU A 135 -5.83 -3.38 11.53
CA LEU A 135 -6.03 -4.32 10.43
C LEU A 135 -7.48 -4.23 9.99
N ILE A 136 -7.70 -3.82 8.74
CA ILE A 136 -9.04 -3.75 8.16
C ILE A 136 -9.28 -5.03 7.34
N ILE A 137 -10.37 -5.73 7.61
CA ILE A 137 -10.80 -6.91 6.83
C ILE A 137 -12.27 -6.70 6.46
N GLY A 138 -12.52 -6.44 5.18
CA GLY A 138 -13.87 -6.15 4.68
C GLY A 138 -14.36 -4.82 5.23
N ASN A 139 -15.37 -4.85 6.09
CA ASN A 139 -15.96 -3.66 6.73
C ASN A 139 -15.57 -3.51 8.20
N GLU A 140 -14.84 -4.47 8.75
CA GLU A 140 -14.44 -4.49 10.17
C GLU A 140 -13.02 -3.94 10.31
N THR A 141 -12.83 -3.06 11.29
CA THR A 141 -11.51 -2.60 11.72
C THR A 141 -11.14 -3.32 13.01
N ILE A 142 -10.01 -4.03 12.97
CA ILE A 142 -9.41 -4.70 14.12
C ILE A 142 -8.27 -3.83 14.62
N GLU A 143 -8.24 -3.53 15.91
CA GLU A 143 -7.22 -2.70 16.54
C GLU A 143 -6.45 -3.52 17.58
N PHE A 144 -5.12 -3.49 17.48
CA PHE A 144 -4.23 -4.14 18.43
C PHE A 144 -3.94 -3.17 19.57
N PHE A 145 -4.10 -3.60 20.82
CA PHE A 145 -3.84 -2.75 21.99
C PHE A 145 -3.07 -3.54 23.05
N ASP A 146 -2.34 -2.82 23.90
CA ASP A 146 -1.54 -3.37 24.99
C ASP A 146 -2.21 -3.05 26.34
N SER A 147 -2.82 -4.06 26.96
CA SER A 147 -3.50 -3.91 28.26
C SER A 147 -2.56 -3.59 29.43
N SER A 148 -1.24 -3.76 29.28
CA SER A 148 -0.26 -3.39 30.31
C SER A 148 -0.06 -1.88 30.43
N LYS A 149 -0.34 -1.13 29.35
CA LYS A 149 -0.10 0.32 29.27
C LYS A 149 -1.38 1.11 29.47
N GLU A 150 -2.43 0.80 28.70
CA GLU A 150 -3.71 1.52 28.76
C GLU A 150 -4.90 0.58 28.54
N THR A 151 -6.03 0.89 29.20
CA THR A 151 -7.29 0.17 28.96
C THR A 151 -7.87 0.55 27.61
N TYR A 152 -8.30 -0.43 26.81
CA TYR A 152 -8.92 -0.17 25.52
C TYR A 152 -10.16 0.72 25.64
N ALA A 153 -10.14 1.86 24.95
CA ALA A 153 -11.23 2.86 24.96
C ALA A 153 -11.87 3.07 23.57
N GLY A 154 -11.49 2.25 22.58
CA GLY A 154 -11.99 2.36 21.21
C GLY A 154 -13.35 1.71 20.98
N THR A 155 -13.97 2.03 19.85
CA THR A 155 -15.25 1.42 19.38
C THR A 155 -15.03 0.24 18.43
N ASN A 156 -13.78 -0.02 18.04
CA ASN A 156 -13.43 -1.06 17.07
C ASN A 156 -13.29 -2.42 17.78
N ARG A 157 -13.15 -3.50 16.98
CA ARG A 157 -12.88 -4.82 17.55
C ARG A 157 -11.42 -4.87 17.99
N ALA A 158 -11.20 -5.14 19.27
CA ALA A 158 -9.87 -5.07 19.86
C ALA A 158 -9.25 -6.46 20.03
N ILE A 159 -7.96 -6.57 19.77
CA ILE A 159 -7.14 -7.73 20.13
C ILE A 159 -6.05 -7.27 21.09
N ASP A 160 -6.01 -7.89 22.26
CA ASP A 160 -4.99 -7.60 23.25
C ASP A 160 -3.70 -8.33 22.89
N ILE A 161 -2.60 -7.60 22.77
CA ILE A 161 -1.26 -8.16 22.49
C ILE A 161 -0.54 -8.63 23.76
N TYR A 162 -1.09 -8.33 24.94
CA TYR A 162 -0.50 -8.67 26.23
C TYR A 162 -1.40 -9.65 27.01
N ASP A 163 -0.84 -10.73 27.54
CA ASP A 163 -1.57 -11.70 28.38
C ASP A 163 -1.10 -11.62 29.83
N LYS A 164 -1.48 -10.54 30.53
CA LYS A 164 -1.36 -10.24 31.98
C LYS A 164 0.02 -10.41 32.67
N THR A 165 0.93 -11.13 32.05
CA THR A 165 2.15 -11.73 32.59
C THR A 165 3.26 -11.62 31.56
N ASP A 166 2.97 -11.78 30.26
CA ASP A 166 3.92 -11.57 29.17
C ASP A 166 3.22 -11.18 27.85
N TYR A 167 3.98 -10.72 26.85
CA TYR A 167 3.48 -10.46 25.50
C TYR A 167 3.06 -11.76 24.80
N LYS A 168 1.91 -11.75 24.11
CA LYS A 168 1.41 -12.93 23.38
C LYS A 168 2.34 -13.28 22.23
N LYS A 169 2.50 -14.57 21.95
CA LYS A 169 3.17 -15.02 20.73
C LYS A 169 2.30 -14.68 19.51
N ILE A 170 2.95 -14.46 18.37
CA ILE A 170 2.26 -14.19 17.09
C ILE A 170 1.24 -15.30 16.77
N GLU A 171 1.57 -16.54 17.07
CA GLU A 171 0.69 -17.71 16.85
C GLU A 171 -0.64 -17.61 17.61
N ASP A 172 -0.60 -17.08 18.84
CA ASP A 172 -1.78 -16.91 19.69
C ASP A 172 -2.66 -15.76 19.18
N ILE A 173 -2.03 -14.68 18.70
CA ILE A 173 -2.72 -13.56 18.04
C ILE A 173 -3.41 -14.02 16.75
N VAL A 174 -2.74 -14.80 15.91
CA VAL A 174 -3.33 -15.38 14.70
C VAL A 174 -4.47 -16.33 15.03
N SER A 175 -4.36 -17.09 16.13
CA SER A 175 -5.44 -17.97 16.59
C SER A 175 -6.65 -17.20 17.09
N GLU A 176 -6.45 -16.08 17.79
CA GLU A 176 -7.52 -15.17 18.23
C GLU A 176 -8.19 -14.49 17.03
N LEU A 177 -7.40 -14.03 16.04
CA LEU A 177 -7.88 -13.50 14.76
C LEU A 177 -8.72 -14.53 14.00
N ALA A 178 -8.26 -15.79 13.92
CA ALA A 178 -8.99 -16.87 13.26
C ALA A 178 -10.33 -17.21 13.95
N GLY A 179 -10.44 -16.93 15.26
CA GLY A 179 -11.68 -17.09 16.01
C GLY A 179 -12.74 -16.01 15.73
N LEU A 180 -12.35 -14.90 15.09
CA LEU A 180 -13.25 -13.79 14.80
C LEU A 180 -14.22 -14.15 13.67
N LYS A 181 -15.52 -13.97 13.94
CA LYS A 181 -16.55 -14.02 12.90
C LYS A 181 -16.64 -12.63 12.25
N ILE A 182 -16.42 -12.56 10.95
CA ILE A 182 -16.59 -11.36 10.12
C ILE A 182 -17.57 -11.72 9.00
N GLU A 183 -18.47 -10.80 8.67
CA GLU A 183 -19.49 -11.06 7.64
C GLU A 183 -18.82 -11.30 6.28
N ASN A 184 -19.24 -12.36 5.59
CA ASN A 184 -18.75 -12.75 4.26
C ASN A 184 -17.27 -13.18 4.20
N VAL A 185 -16.60 -13.40 5.34
CA VAL A 185 -15.19 -13.76 5.44
C VAL A 185 -14.98 -14.94 6.37
N THR A 186 -14.19 -15.92 5.94
CA THR A 186 -13.66 -16.99 6.79
C THR A 186 -12.18 -16.75 7.06
N LEU A 187 -11.83 -16.69 8.34
CA LEU A 187 -10.46 -16.57 8.81
C LEU A 187 -9.99 -17.95 9.28
N LYS A 188 -8.85 -18.39 8.77
CA LYS A 188 -8.25 -19.69 9.09
C LYS A 188 -6.77 -19.47 9.39
N LYS A 189 -6.26 -20.08 10.45
CA LYS A 189 -4.82 -20.23 10.59
C LYS A 189 -4.32 -21.26 9.59
N ASP A 190 -3.11 -21.07 9.07
CA ASP A 190 -2.50 -22.05 8.18
C ASP A 190 -2.02 -23.30 8.93
N GLY A 191 -2.93 -24.27 9.05
CA GLY A 191 -2.65 -25.61 9.56
C GLY A 191 -2.46 -25.72 11.08
N ALA A 192 -2.83 -26.87 11.63
CA ALA A 192 -2.35 -27.33 12.93
C ALA A 192 -1.33 -28.46 12.65
N GLY A 193 -0.05 -28.24 12.97
CA GLY A 193 1.06 -29.15 12.64
C GLY A 193 2.17 -28.44 11.85
N ALA A 194 2.76 -29.12 10.85
CA ALA A 194 3.81 -28.59 9.95
C ALA A 194 3.31 -27.52 8.94
N GLY A 195 2.54 -26.54 9.43
CA GLY A 195 2.12 -25.34 8.71
C GLY A 195 2.88 -24.10 9.21
N VAL A 196 2.59 -22.93 8.66
CA VAL A 196 3.22 -21.66 9.09
C VAL A 196 2.28 -20.98 10.10
N PRO A 197 2.56 -21.05 11.41
CA PRO A 197 1.60 -20.64 12.44
C PRO A 197 1.37 -19.11 12.48
N GLU A 198 2.27 -18.32 11.90
CA GLU A 198 2.21 -16.86 11.79
C GLU A 198 1.33 -16.38 10.60
N ARG A 199 0.84 -17.31 9.77
CA ARG A 199 0.04 -17.01 8.57
C ARG A 199 -1.45 -17.07 8.86
N LEU A 200 -2.12 -15.93 8.63
CA LEU A 200 -3.58 -15.83 8.60
C LEU A 200 -4.07 -15.97 7.15
N ILE A 201 -4.89 -16.99 6.89
CA ILE A 201 -5.57 -17.19 5.61
C ILE A 201 -6.96 -16.58 5.71
N ILE A 202 -7.27 -15.71 4.75
CA ILE A 202 -8.55 -15.04 4.62
C ILE A 202 -9.22 -15.53 3.35
N GLU A 203 -10.41 -16.09 3.46
CA GLU A 203 -11.18 -16.63 2.34
C GLU A 203 -12.59 -16.04 2.34
N SER A 204 -12.97 -15.43 1.22
CA SER A 204 -14.33 -14.95 0.97
C SER A 204 -15.33 -16.09 0.96
N THR A 205 -16.51 -15.90 1.56
CA THR A 205 -17.63 -16.85 1.42
C THR A 205 -18.43 -16.66 0.13
N LYS A 206 -18.19 -15.56 -0.61
CA LYS A 206 -18.83 -15.23 -1.88
C LYS A 206 -17.87 -15.49 -3.04
N THR A 207 -18.38 -16.09 -4.12
CA THR A 207 -17.64 -16.37 -5.35
C THR A 207 -17.60 -15.15 -6.28
N GLY A 208 -16.60 -15.10 -7.17
CA GLY A 208 -16.49 -14.09 -8.23
C GLY A 208 -16.18 -12.66 -7.74
N PHE A 209 -16.61 -11.65 -8.50
CA PHE A 209 -16.29 -10.23 -8.24
C PHE A 209 -16.72 -9.74 -6.85
N ALA A 210 -17.84 -10.24 -6.32
CA ALA A 210 -18.32 -9.87 -4.99
C ALA A 210 -17.37 -10.30 -3.86
N GLY A 211 -16.56 -11.34 -4.07
CA GLY A 211 -15.53 -11.78 -3.13
C GLY A 211 -14.23 -10.98 -3.21
N HIS A 212 -13.99 -10.24 -4.29
CA HIS A 212 -12.78 -9.43 -4.48
C HIS A 212 -12.81 -8.11 -3.69
N LEU A 213 -13.98 -7.70 -3.19
CA LEU A 213 -14.20 -6.44 -2.46
C LEU A 213 -13.61 -6.41 -1.04
N ILE A 214 -12.96 -7.49 -0.60
CA ILE A 214 -12.34 -7.54 0.71
C ILE A 214 -10.89 -7.08 0.60
N TYR A 215 -10.62 -5.89 1.14
CA TYR A 215 -9.28 -5.30 1.23
C TYR A 215 -8.61 -5.70 2.54
N LEU A 216 -7.29 -5.84 2.50
CA LEU A 216 -6.44 -5.92 3.69
C LEU A 216 -5.57 -4.67 3.69
N GLU A 217 -5.60 -3.90 4.76
CA GLU A 217 -4.71 -2.76 4.99
C GLU A 217 -4.05 -2.93 6.36
N GLY A 218 -2.71 -2.87 6.39
CA GLY A 218 -1.88 -2.85 7.60
C GLY A 218 -1.14 -1.51 7.73
N THR A 219 -0.49 -1.29 8.87
CA THR A 219 0.24 -0.05 9.20
C THR A 219 1.28 0.30 8.12
N LEU A 220 1.25 1.54 7.63
CA LEU A 220 1.96 2.01 6.43
C LEU A 220 3.42 2.41 6.73
N ASP A 221 4.37 1.71 6.11
CA ASP A 221 5.77 2.17 5.89
C ASP A 221 5.83 3.25 4.78
N ASP A 222 4.74 3.42 4.02
CA ASP A 222 4.62 4.34 2.89
C ASP A 222 3.85 5.62 3.26
N PHE A 223 4.34 6.78 2.80
CA PHE A 223 3.56 8.01 2.89
C PHE A 223 2.43 7.97 1.86
N ASN A 224 1.20 7.79 2.33
CA ASN A 224 0.00 7.78 1.51
C ASN A 224 -0.92 8.94 1.91
N THR A 225 -1.23 9.82 0.95
CA THR A 225 -2.19 10.91 1.16
C THR A 225 -3.19 10.98 0.01
N ASN A 226 -4.45 11.20 0.35
CA ASN A 226 -5.50 11.47 -0.62
C ASN A 226 -5.70 12.98 -0.71
N LEU A 227 -5.45 13.55 -1.87
CA LEU A 227 -5.64 14.98 -2.13
C LEU A 227 -6.93 15.16 -2.93
N GLN A 228 -7.90 15.87 -2.35
CA GLN A 228 -9.13 16.24 -3.03
C GLN A 228 -8.85 17.40 -3.98
N VAL A 229 -9.16 17.20 -5.26
CA VAL A 229 -8.88 18.15 -6.36
C VAL A 229 -10.14 18.60 -7.07
N GLY A 230 -11.28 18.51 -6.40
CA GLY A 230 -12.51 19.03 -6.98
C GLY A 230 -13.65 19.17 -5.99
N PRO A 231 -14.67 19.97 -6.35
CA PRO A 231 -15.80 20.28 -5.49
C PRO A 231 -16.74 19.09 -5.27
N ASN A 232 -16.69 18.05 -6.12
CA ASN A 232 -17.53 16.86 -5.96
C ASN A 232 -16.84 15.78 -5.12
N GLN A 233 -17.65 15.03 -4.36
CA GLN A 233 -17.17 13.86 -3.63
C GLN A 233 -16.57 12.82 -4.60
N GLY A 234 -15.39 12.28 -4.24
CA GLY A 234 -14.65 11.31 -5.07
C GLY A 234 -13.71 11.93 -6.11
N GLN A 235 -13.65 13.25 -6.23
CA GLN A 235 -12.64 13.94 -7.05
C GLN A 235 -11.37 14.12 -6.24
N GLY A 236 -10.55 13.07 -6.16
CA GLY A 236 -9.25 13.11 -5.49
C GLY A 236 -8.24 12.23 -6.21
N PHE A 237 -6.96 12.52 -5.99
CA PHE A 237 -5.88 11.63 -6.38
C PHE A 237 -5.11 11.18 -5.15
N ARG A 238 -4.57 9.96 -5.23
CA ARG A 238 -3.74 9.37 -4.20
C ARG A 238 -2.28 9.63 -4.53
N LEU A 239 -1.57 10.26 -3.60
CA LEU A 239 -0.13 10.39 -3.64
C LEU A 239 0.45 9.32 -2.72
N GLN A 240 1.11 8.33 -3.31
CA GLN A 240 1.90 7.33 -2.61
C GLN A 240 3.36 7.64 -2.85
N ILE A 241 4.10 7.86 -1.76
CA ILE A 241 5.56 7.93 -1.76
C ILE A 241 6.01 6.74 -0.94
N GLY A 242 6.58 5.74 -1.62
CA GLY A 242 7.22 4.62 -0.95
C GLY A 242 8.45 5.06 -0.16
N ASP A 243 8.93 4.22 0.76
CA ASP A 243 10.13 4.53 1.54
C ASP A 243 11.40 4.57 0.64
N ILE A 244 12.14 5.69 0.72
CA ILE A 244 13.34 6.01 -0.08
C ILE A 244 14.59 6.10 0.80
N ARG A 245 14.52 5.63 2.06
CA ARG A 245 15.70 5.59 2.93
C ARG A 245 16.75 4.63 2.36
N ALA A 246 18.01 4.87 2.74
CA ALA A 246 19.15 4.08 2.31
C ALA A 246 18.94 2.57 2.56
N HIS A 247 18.27 2.22 3.67
CA HIS A 247 17.92 0.84 4.01
C HIS A 247 17.02 0.18 2.95
N LYS A 248 15.91 0.82 2.57
CA LYS A 248 14.98 0.27 1.55
C LYS A 248 15.54 0.31 0.14
N LEU A 249 16.56 1.13 -0.11
CA LEU A 249 17.31 1.17 -1.36
C LEU A 249 18.48 0.19 -1.41
N ASN A 250 18.67 -0.65 -0.38
CA ASN A 250 19.79 -1.58 -0.23
C ASN A 250 21.19 -0.92 -0.23
N ILE A 251 21.26 0.39 0.05
CA ILE A 251 22.52 1.14 0.18
C ILE A 251 23.10 1.01 1.60
N SER A 252 22.23 0.82 2.58
CA SER A 252 22.60 0.51 3.96
C SER A 252 21.86 -0.71 4.46
N SER A 253 22.35 -1.32 5.54
CA SER A 253 21.68 -2.42 6.22
C SER A 253 21.73 -2.24 7.72
N ASP A 254 20.77 -2.83 8.41
CA ASP A 254 20.71 -3.06 9.86
C ASP A 254 21.69 -4.14 10.38
N SER A 255 22.40 -4.82 9.49
CA SER A 255 23.25 -5.97 9.80
C SER A 255 24.43 -6.03 8.82
N GLN A 256 25.60 -6.40 9.33
CA GLN A 256 26.83 -6.56 8.53
C GLN A 256 26.65 -7.59 7.39
N ASP A 257 25.89 -8.65 7.62
CA ASP A 257 25.61 -9.69 6.63
C ASP A 257 24.31 -9.44 5.85
N GLY A 258 23.88 -8.18 5.76
CA GLY A 258 22.74 -7.79 4.95
C GLY A 258 22.92 -8.18 3.48
N ASN A 259 21.80 -8.33 2.76
CA ASN A 259 21.83 -8.59 1.33
C ASN A 259 21.71 -7.28 0.54
N PRO A 260 22.76 -6.83 -0.17
CA PRO A 260 22.71 -5.63 -1.01
C PRO A 260 22.01 -5.85 -2.37
N GLY A 261 21.58 -7.09 -2.68
CA GLY A 261 20.86 -7.41 -3.91
C GLY A 261 21.73 -7.49 -5.18
N VAL A 262 23.05 -7.36 -5.04
CA VAL A 262 24.03 -7.49 -6.13
C VAL A 262 25.13 -8.46 -5.72
N LYS A 263 25.53 -9.34 -6.64
CA LYS A 263 26.64 -10.29 -6.42
C LYS A 263 27.96 -9.55 -6.15
N GLY A 264 28.66 -9.94 -5.10
CA GLY A 264 29.96 -9.38 -4.72
C GLY A 264 29.88 -8.09 -3.91
N ALA A 265 28.69 -7.51 -3.73
CA ALA A 265 28.51 -6.39 -2.80
C ALA A 265 28.41 -6.92 -1.36
N SER A 266 28.96 -6.15 -0.42
CA SER A 266 28.95 -6.44 1.01
C SER A 266 28.82 -5.14 1.80
N PHE A 267 28.52 -5.23 3.09
CA PHE A 267 28.44 -4.08 4.00
C PHE A 267 29.69 -4.01 4.89
N THR A 268 29.99 -2.82 5.41
CA THR A 268 31.12 -2.58 6.30
C THR A 268 30.98 -3.37 7.60
N THR A 269 32.09 -3.60 8.30
CA THR A 269 32.10 -4.34 9.57
C THR A 269 31.67 -3.53 10.79
N VAL A 270 31.62 -2.20 10.66
CA VAL A 270 31.26 -1.27 11.72
C VAL A 270 30.05 -0.46 11.26
N PRO A 271 29.02 -0.28 12.11
CA PRO A 271 27.93 0.63 11.81
C PRO A 271 28.46 2.06 11.86
N ASN A 272 28.40 2.75 10.73
CA ASN A 272 28.96 4.08 10.54
C ASN A 272 27.98 5.05 9.88
N VAL A 273 26.77 4.58 9.55
CA VAL A 273 25.70 5.36 8.96
C VAL A 273 24.46 5.32 9.85
N THR A 274 23.65 6.38 9.72
CA THR A 274 22.40 6.58 10.45
C THR A 274 21.23 6.01 9.63
N ASP A 275 20.16 5.61 10.33
CA ASP A 275 18.86 5.20 9.79
C ASP A 275 18.03 6.35 9.19
N GLY A 276 18.55 7.59 9.24
CA GLY A 276 17.87 8.80 8.79
C GLY A 276 16.75 9.27 9.73
N LEU A 277 16.50 8.59 10.84
CA LEU A 277 15.51 8.95 11.86
C LEU A 277 16.16 9.50 13.14
N SER A 278 17.36 9.03 13.46
CA SER A 278 18.11 9.44 14.65
C SER A 278 19.59 9.72 14.31
N SER A 279 20.29 10.47 15.17
CA SER A 279 21.73 10.69 15.02
C SER A 279 22.58 9.47 15.43
N SER A 280 21.95 8.33 15.73
CA SER A 280 22.64 7.11 16.14
C SER A 280 23.16 6.37 14.90
N MET A 281 24.44 5.98 14.92
CA MET A 281 25.05 5.19 13.85
C MET A 281 24.75 3.71 14.11
N ILE A 282 23.60 3.25 13.59
CA ILE A 282 23.11 1.88 13.79
C ILE A 282 23.14 1.04 12.51
N GLU A 283 23.33 1.66 11.35
CA GLU A 283 23.35 1.00 10.05
C GLU A 283 24.77 0.85 9.50
N TYR A 284 24.95 -0.16 8.67
CA TYR A 284 26.18 -0.52 7.96
C TYR A 284 26.11 -0.02 6.52
N ALA A 285 27.18 0.64 6.05
CA ALA A 285 27.28 1.16 4.69
C ALA A 285 27.81 0.10 3.72
N LEU A 286 27.61 0.28 2.41
CA LEU A 286 28.26 -0.56 1.40
C LEU A 286 29.80 -0.50 1.50
N ASP A 287 30.43 -1.66 1.46
CA ASP A 287 31.88 -1.81 1.53
C ASP A 287 32.53 -1.52 0.16
N VAL A 288 33.44 -0.54 0.14
CA VAL A 288 34.22 -0.13 -1.04
C VAL A 288 35.72 -0.37 -0.86
N SER A 289 36.11 -1.18 0.13
CA SER A 289 37.51 -1.41 0.49
C SER A 289 38.30 -2.24 -0.54
N THR A 290 37.62 -3.04 -1.37
CA THR A 290 38.24 -3.87 -2.42
C THR A 290 37.73 -3.50 -3.80
N GLU A 291 38.50 -3.83 -4.85
CA GLU A 291 38.08 -3.60 -6.25
C GLU A 291 36.77 -4.32 -6.59
N GLU A 292 36.60 -5.54 -6.09
CA GLU A 292 35.40 -6.36 -6.31
C GLU A 292 34.17 -5.75 -5.62
N THR A 293 34.28 -5.44 -4.32
CA THR A 293 33.16 -4.87 -3.56
C THR A 293 32.82 -3.45 -4.03
N ALA A 294 33.81 -2.66 -4.45
CA ALA A 294 33.59 -1.35 -5.05
C ALA A 294 32.88 -1.42 -6.40
N THR A 295 33.26 -2.37 -7.27
CA THR A 295 32.59 -2.56 -8.57
C THR A 295 31.14 -2.99 -8.38
N ALA A 296 30.88 -3.90 -7.44
CA ALA A 296 29.53 -4.35 -7.11
C ALA A 296 28.70 -3.23 -6.44
N ALA A 297 29.31 -2.41 -5.58
CA ALA A 297 28.64 -1.28 -4.94
C ALA A 297 28.15 -0.25 -5.96
N ILE A 298 28.89 -0.01 -7.07
CA ILE A 298 28.43 0.87 -8.16
C ILE A 298 27.10 0.37 -8.72
N THR A 299 26.96 -0.93 -8.96
CA THR A 299 25.70 -1.50 -9.46
C THR A 299 24.55 -1.34 -8.45
N VAL A 300 24.83 -1.46 -7.14
CA VAL A 300 23.82 -1.21 -6.10
C VAL A 300 23.36 0.25 -6.14
N TYR A 301 24.30 1.20 -6.24
CA TYR A 301 23.98 2.62 -6.37
C TYR A 301 23.19 2.92 -7.65
N ASP A 302 23.55 2.33 -8.79
CA ASP A 302 22.82 2.51 -10.06
C ASP A 302 21.37 2.01 -9.94
N ASN A 303 21.16 0.84 -9.31
CA ASN A 303 19.83 0.31 -9.07
C ASN A 303 19.01 1.23 -8.15
N ALA A 304 19.62 1.75 -7.08
CA ALA A 304 18.98 2.71 -6.19
C ALA A 304 18.64 4.03 -6.91
N ILE A 305 19.54 4.56 -7.74
CA ILE A 305 19.30 5.75 -8.56
C ILE A 305 18.13 5.52 -9.51
N ASN A 306 18.07 4.37 -10.19
CA ASN A 306 16.96 4.02 -11.07
C ASN A 306 15.64 3.98 -10.30
N LYS A 307 15.61 3.39 -9.10
CA LYS A 307 14.40 3.36 -8.26
C LYS A 307 13.93 4.75 -7.85
N VAL A 308 14.85 5.63 -7.46
CA VAL A 308 14.55 7.03 -7.14
C VAL A 308 14.07 7.78 -8.39
N ALA A 309 14.66 7.51 -9.55
CA ALA A 309 14.27 8.13 -10.81
C ALA A 309 12.85 7.72 -11.25
N GLU A 310 12.47 6.45 -11.07
CA GLU A 310 11.10 5.97 -11.30
C GLU A 310 10.09 6.71 -10.41
N LEU A 311 10.37 6.79 -9.11
CA LEU A 311 9.51 7.52 -8.16
C LEU A 311 9.42 9.00 -8.53
N ARG A 312 10.53 9.65 -8.90
CA ARG A 312 10.54 11.04 -9.36
C ARG A 312 9.73 11.22 -10.65
N GLY A 313 9.80 10.26 -11.57
CA GLY A 313 8.99 10.24 -12.79
C GLY A 313 7.50 10.15 -12.48
N ALA A 314 7.12 9.28 -11.54
CA ALA A 314 5.73 9.16 -11.07
C ALA A 314 5.24 10.46 -10.41
N LEU A 315 6.06 11.09 -9.56
CA LEU A 315 5.75 12.39 -8.94
C LEU A 315 5.60 13.50 -9.99
N GLY A 316 6.45 13.53 -11.02
CA GLY A 316 6.31 14.46 -12.14
C GLY A 316 5.03 14.27 -12.93
N ALA A 317 4.61 13.02 -13.15
CA ALA A 317 3.31 12.73 -13.78
C ALA A 317 2.14 13.21 -12.91
N ILE A 318 2.21 13.05 -11.59
CA ILE A 318 1.22 13.57 -10.65
C ILE A 318 1.20 15.10 -10.67
N GLN A 319 2.37 15.76 -10.71
CA GLN A 319 2.46 17.21 -10.84
C GLN A 319 1.77 17.73 -12.11
N ASN A 320 1.98 17.07 -13.25
CA ASN A 320 1.30 17.44 -14.50
C ASN A 320 -0.23 17.29 -14.39
N ARG A 321 -0.70 16.24 -13.71
CA ARG A 321 -2.14 16.04 -13.46
C ARG A 321 -2.71 17.09 -12.52
N LEU A 322 -1.95 17.48 -11.50
CA LEU A 322 -2.31 18.56 -10.57
C LEU A 322 -2.47 19.89 -11.31
N GLU A 323 -1.49 20.26 -12.14
CA GLU A 323 -1.52 21.49 -12.94
C GLU A 323 -2.72 21.51 -13.90
N TYR A 324 -2.98 20.39 -14.58
CA TYR A 324 -4.14 20.25 -15.45
C TYR A 324 -5.45 20.38 -14.67
N THR A 325 -5.53 19.78 -13.48
CA THR A 325 -6.73 19.84 -12.66
C THR A 325 -6.95 21.25 -12.12
N ALA A 326 -5.90 21.94 -11.69
CA ALA A 326 -5.96 23.35 -11.29
C ALA A 326 -6.49 24.24 -12.43
N THR A 327 -5.90 24.13 -13.62
CA THR A 327 -6.36 24.87 -14.81
C THR A 327 -7.83 24.58 -15.14
N ASN A 328 -8.27 23.32 -14.99
CA ASN A 328 -9.66 22.95 -15.23
C ASN A 328 -10.61 23.51 -14.15
N LEU A 329 -10.18 23.53 -12.89
CA LEU A 329 -10.95 24.13 -11.80
C LEU A 329 -11.06 25.64 -11.97
N ASP A 330 -10.02 26.33 -12.42
CA ASP A 330 -10.04 27.77 -12.70
C ASP A 330 -11.06 28.08 -13.80
N ASN A 331 -11.02 27.34 -14.92
CA ASN A 331 -12.01 27.46 -16.00
C ASN A 331 -13.44 27.17 -15.51
N THR A 332 -13.59 26.16 -14.64
CA THR A 332 -14.91 25.82 -14.08
C THR A 332 -15.40 26.94 -13.15
N THR A 333 -14.52 27.52 -12.35
CA THR A 333 -14.81 28.63 -11.45
C THR A 333 -15.23 29.87 -12.23
N GLU A 334 -14.53 30.18 -13.33
CA GLU A 334 -14.91 31.28 -14.24
C GLU A 334 -16.30 31.04 -14.85
N ASN A 335 -16.56 29.82 -15.35
CA ASN A 335 -17.86 29.47 -15.93
C ASN A 335 -18.99 29.51 -14.90
N LEU A 336 -18.76 29.03 -13.68
CA LEU A 336 -19.73 29.07 -12.59
C LEU A 336 -19.99 30.50 -12.13
N THR A 337 -18.95 31.34 -12.04
CA THR A 337 -19.09 32.76 -11.70
C THR A 337 -19.88 33.50 -12.78
N ALA A 338 -19.64 33.22 -14.07
CA ALA A 338 -20.40 33.78 -15.18
C ALA A 338 -21.85 33.26 -15.25
N ALA A 339 -22.10 32.01 -14.83
CA ALA A 339 -23.44 31.47 -14.71
C ALA A 339 -24.18 32.08 -13.52
N LEU A 340 -23.50 32.26 -12.38
CA LEU A 340 -24.04 32.93 -11.19
C LEU A 340 -24.37 34.39 -11.51
N SER A 341 -23.46 35.12 -12.16
CA SER A 341 -23.69 36.48 -12.63
C SER A 341 -24.94 36.56 -13.53
N ARG A 342 -25.17 35.60 -14.43
CA ARG A 342 -26.41 35.56 -15.22
C ARG A 342 -27.70 35.29 -14.42
N ILE A 343 -27.60 34.71 -13.22
CA ILE A 343 -28.74 34.39 -12.37
C ILE A 343 -29.00 35.48 -11.33
N GLU A 344 -27.95 35.97 -10.67
CA GLU A 344 -28.03 37.01 -9.63
C GLU A 344 -27.97 38.42 -10.21
N ASP A 345 -27.11 38.67 -11.20
CA ASP A 345 -26.97 40.01 -11.75
C ASP A 345 -28.13 40.26 -12.73
N ALA A 346 -29.01 41.17 -12.32
CA ALA A 346 -30.04 41.67 -13.22
C ALA A 346 -29.40 42.51 -14.33
N ASP A 347 -29.90 42.35 -15.57
CA ASP A 347 -29.55 43.28 -16.65
C ASP A 347 -30.12 44.66 -16.29
N MET A 348 -29.24 45.52 -15.76
CA MET A 348 -29.61 46.86 -15.32
C MET A 348 -30.31 47.67 -16.42
N ALA A 349 -30.02 47.40 -17.70
CA ALA A 349 -30.69 48.12 -18.78
C ALA A 349 -32.17 47.73 -18.89
N LEU A 350 -32.50 46.44 -18.74
CA LEU A 350 -33.87 45.94 -18.78
C LEU A 350 -34.65 46.38 -17.53
N GLU A 351 -34.08 46.15 -16.34
CA GLU A 351 -34.72 46.53 -15.07
C GLU A 351 -34.96 48.04 -14.97
N MET A 352 -34.03 48.87 -15.42
CA MET A 352 -34.24 50.33 -15.44
C MET A 352 -35.33 50.75 -16.44
N SER A 353 -35.48 50.03 -17.55
CA SER A 353 -36.57 50.28 -18.52
C SER A 353 -37.93 49.89 -17.95
N GLU A 354 -38.04 48.71 -17.32
CA GLU A 354 -39.27 48.28 -16.66
C GLU A 354 -39.61 49.17 -15.46
N PHE A 355 -38.63 49.52 -14.63
CA PHE A 355 -38.79 50.46 -13.53
C PHE A 355 -39.29 51.82 -14.04
N THR A 356 -38.70 52.34 -15.13
CA THR A 356 -39.14 53.60 -15.74
C THR A 356 -40.57 53.49 -16.29
N LYS A 357 -40.89 52.39 -16.97
CA LYS A 357 -42.24 52.12 -17.50
C LYS A 357 -43.28 52.04 -16.38
N LEU A 358 -42.97 51.34 -15.28
CA LEU A 358 -43.84 51.23 -14.11
C LEU A 358 -44.03 52.57 -13.41
N ASN A 359 -42.98 53.39 -13.31
CA ASN A 359 -43.09 54.76 -12.80
C ASN A 359 -43.98 55.63 -13.69
N ILE A 360 -43.83 55.57 -15.01
CA ILE A 360 -44.70 56.31 -15.93
C ILE A 360 -46.14 55.80 -15.84
N LEU A 361 -46.35 54.49 -15.72
CA LEU A 361 -47.67 53.87 -15.63
C LEU A 361 -48.38 54.25 -14.32
N THR A 362 -47.67 54.26 -13.19
CA THR A 362 -48.22 54.69 -11.90
C THR A 362 -48.58 56.18 -11.90
N GLN A 363 -47.71 57.03 -12.44
CA GLN A 363 -48.00 58.46 -12.63
C GLN A 363 -49.21 58.68 -13.57
N SER A 364 -49.28 57.93 -14.67
CA SER A 364 -50.40 57.98 -15.62
C SER A 364 -51.70 57.44 -15.01
N GLY A 365 -51.63 56.37 -14.21
CA GLY A 365 -52.77 55.77 -13.52
C GLY A 365 -53.36 56.73 -12.48
N VAL A 366 -52.52 57.45 -11.73
CA VAL A 366 -52.96 58.51 -10.81
C VAL A 366 -53.61 59.67 -11.58
N ALA A 367 -53.03 60.11 -12.70
CA ALA A 367 -53.62 61.15 -13.53
C ALA A 367 -54.96 60.72 -14.16
N MET A 368 -55.06 59.47 -14.64
CA MET A 368 -56.29 58.89 -15.19
C MET A 368 -57.36 58.70 -14.12
N LEU A 369 -57.00 58.25 -12.92
CA LEU A 369 -57.92 58.17 -11.78
C LEU A 369 -58.43 59.56 -11.40
N ALA A 370 -57.56 60.56 -11.37
CA ALA A 370 -57.97 61.95 -11.11
C ALA A 370 -58.98 62.44 -12.16
N GLN A 371 -58.74 62.17 -13.44
CA GLN A 371 -59.64 62.58 -14.52
C GLN A 371 -60.94 61.76 -14.58
N ALA A 372 -60.87 60.45 -14.27
CA ALA A 372 -62.05 59.59 -14.15
C ALA A 372 -62.93 59.96 -12.95
N ASN A 373 -62.35 60.46 -11.86
CA ASN A 373 -63.10 60.99 -10.71
C ASN A 373 -63.75 62.36 -11.00
N GLN A 374 -63.17 63.16 -11.90
CA GLN A 374 -63.76 64.45 -12.30
C GLN A 374 -64.96 64.29 -13.26
N ARG A 375 -64.96 63.30 -14.16
CA ARG A 375 -66.07 63.09 -15.13
C ARG A 375 -67.46 62.92 -14.47
N PRO A 376 -67.64 62.08 -13.43
CA PRO A 376 -68.92 61.95 -12.73
C PRO A 376 -69.37 63.25 -12.07
N GLN A 377 -68.44 64.04 -11.51
CA GLN A 377 -68.75 65.32 -10.89
C GLN A 377 -69.24 66.34 -11.93
N SER A 378 -68.65 66.35 -13.12
CA SER A 378 -69.12 67.19 -14.24
C SER A 378 -70.50 66.77 -14.75
N ILE A 379 -70.83 65.48 -14.75
CA ILE A 379 -72.15 64.99 -15.14
C ILE A 379 -73.20 65.31 -14.07
N LEU A 380 -72.86 65.20 -12.78
CA LEU A 380 -73.71 65.63 -11.67
C LEU A 380 -74.05 67.12 -11.75
N GLN A 381 -73.11 67.98 -12.16
CA GLN A 381 -73.38 69.40 -12.41
C GLN A 381 -74.35 69.62 -13.58
N LEU A 382 -74.37 68.75 -14.59
CA LEU A 382 -75.29 68.82 -15.73
C LEU A 382 -76.68 68.25 -15.45
N LEU A 383 -76.80 67.30 -14.51
CA LEU A 383 -78.10 66.75 -14.07
C LEU A 383 -78.77 67.58 -12.97
N SER A 384 -78.02 68.47 -12.32
CA SER A 384 -78.51 69.35 -11.26
C SER A 384 -78.99 70.71 -11.77
N ASN A 385 -78.80 70.99 -13.06
CA ASN A 385 -79.40 72.11 -13.81
C ASN A 385 -80.46 71.56 -14.75
#